data_AF-A0A7S4I1V7-F1
#
_entry.id   AF-A0A7S4I1V7-F1
#
_cell.length_a   1.000
_cell.length_b   1.000
_cell.length_c   1.000
_cell.angle_alpha   90.00
_cell.angle_beta   90.00
_cell.angle_gamma   90.00
#
_symmetry.space_group_name_H-M   'P 1'
#
loop_
_entity.id
_entity.type
_entity.pdbx_description
1 polymer ?
#
loop_
_entity_poly.entity_id
_entity_poly.type
_entity_poly.pdbx_seq_one_letter_code
_entity_poly.pdbx_strand_id
1 'polypeptide(L)'
;VELEAVTVQDFESENCGGMKIQLYDSTDIEMDAVQISRTSAAEAGGAICFYGSLYSNLSLSKDDLNIGVTNAKIGGSIYIEGPGSFSLDNILIRMSSAVNGSNIYANNFTYLELSGIYDSYTTYDSEYGCFYATSAQADSEVVVTQFQSGGRSALQGGGLMYFHNISQVTIRDSVMSACNTQRGLGGAILFDGVESIEISNSQFVENTASMGPALACIGGSSFANMSYITFLDNRVTSFEFGPDIYSDGSCTDPFWYSLSRCPLEYSCHSCNGTVCSLHQQDCFCYCDSLCQEISHNSAETSEPLTYSTLYTTNTTQHYHSTEPHSNRTTTNSTPMATIWIMGISLLAVACITIAIATIIGIIIILRAQATSSNTNSPVSVELVAMDSDDEVY
;
A
#
# COMPACT_ATOMS: atom_id res chain seq x y z
N VAL A 1 -13.15 2.02 27.30
CA VAL A 1 -13.90 0.76 27.09
C VAL A 1 -12.86 -0.32 26.89
N GLU A 2 -12.96 -1.39 27.66
CA GLU A 2 -12.05 -2.54 27.54
C GLU A 2 -12.79 -3.66 26.81
N LEU A 3 -12.21 -4.15 25.71
CA LEU A 3 -12.76 -5.25 24.92
C LEU A 3 -11.81 -6.44 25.01
N GLU A 4 -12.13 -7.39 25.89
CA GLU A 4 -11.30 -8.58 26.12
C GLU A 4 -11.87 -9.80 25.36
N ALA A 5 -10.98 -10.58 24.73
CA ALA A 5 -11.25 -11.89 24.13
C ALA A 5 -12.36 -11.90 23.07
N VAL A 6 -12.45 -10.86 22.24
CA VAL A 6 -13.45 -10.79 21.16
C VAL A 6 -13.04 -11.64 19.97
N THR A 7 -13.89 -12.57 19.55
CA THR A 7 -13.68 -13.36 18.31
C THR A 7 -14.78 -13.09 17.29
N VAL A 8 -14.41 -12.69 16.08
CA VAL A 8 -15.32 -12.50 14.94
C VAL A 8 -14.85 -13.34 13.76
N GLN A 9 -15.76 -14.13 13.16
CA GLN A 9 -15.40 -15.03 12.09
C GLN A 9 -16.55 -15.26 11.11
N ASP A 10 -16.22 -15.46 9.83
CA ASP A 10 -17.17 -15.81 8.75
C ASP A 10 -18.33 -14.80 8.64
N PHE A 11 -17.99 -13.51 8.61
CA PHE A 11 -18.94 -12.40 8.56
C PHE A 11 -18.77 -11.54 7.32
N GLU A 12 -19.88 -11.15 6.71
CA GLU A 12 -19.91 -10.25 5.56
C GLU A 12 -20.86 -9.08 5.86
N SER A 13 -20.45 -7.86 5.51
CA SER A 13 -21.35 -6.71 5.56
C SER A 13 -21.09 -5.73 4.43
N GLU A 14 -21.98 -4.74 4.29
CA GLU A 14 -21.80 -3.68 3.30
C GLU A 14 -20.67 -2.72 3.71
N ASN A 15 -20.61 -2.32 4.98
CA ASN A 15 -19.79 -1.18 5.40
C ASN A 15 -18.57 -1.53 6.24
N CYS A 16 -18.62 -2.61 7.03
CA CYS A 16 -17.52 -2.99 7.93
C CYS A 16 -17.55 -4.48 8.27
N GLY A 17 -16.49 -5.21 7.93
CA GLY A 17 -16.53 -6.66 7.87
C GLY A 17 -16.46 -7.40 9.21
N GLY A 18 -16.07 -6.77 10.31
CA GLY A 18 -16.03 -7.45 11.61
C GLY A 18 -16.58 -6.60 12.73
N MET A 19 -15.93 -5.47 13.00
CA MET A 19 -16.28 -4.59 14.10
C MET A 19 -16.31 -3.14 13.68
N LYS A 20 -17.43 -2.47 13.95
CA LYS A 20 -17.56 -1.01 13.76
C LYS A 20 -17.52 -0.31 15.12
N ILE A 21 -16.59 0.63 15.27
CA ILE A 21 -16.38 1.38 16.50
C ILE A 21 -16.51 2.86 16.20
N GLN A 22 -17.49 3.50 16.85
CA GLN A 22 -17.64 4.94 16.84
C GLN A 22 -17.05 5.50 18.14
N LEU A 23 -15.99 6.29 18.01
CA LEU A 23 -15.39 7.00 19.12
C LEU A 23 -16.06 8.37 19.25
N TYR A 24 -16.36 8.75 20.49
CA TYR A 24 -16.82 10.09 20.84
C TYR A 24 -15.73 10.78 21.66
N ASP A 25 -15.90 12.09 21.88
CA ASP A 25 -14.94 12.87 22.67
C ASP A 25 -14.68 12.19 24.02
N SER A 26 -13.40 12.08 24.41
CA SER A 26 -12.92 11.39 25.63
C SER A 26 -13.13 9.88 25.70
N THR A 27 -13.38 9.22 24.56
CA THR A 27 -13.39 7.74 24.52
C THR A 27 -11.97 7.22 24.38
N ASP A 28 -11.47 6.56 25.43
CA ASP A 28 -10.32 5.67 25.35
C ASP A 28 -10.82 4.23 25.17
N ILE A 29 -10.31 3.52 24.15
CA ILE A 29 -10.57 2.10 23.96
C ILE A 29 -9.25 1.35 24.01
N GLU A 30 -9.25 0.30 24.82
CA GLU A 30 -8.20 -0.71 24.90
C GLU A 30 -8.86 -2.04 24.51
N MET A 31 -8.19 -2.79 23.64
CA MET A 31 -8.61 -4.13 23.26
C MET A 31 -7.59 -5.11 23.80
N ASP A 32 -8.01 -6.32 24.14
CA ASP A 32 -7.14 -7.45 24.51
C ASP A 32 -7.68 -8.75 23.88
N ALA A 33 -6.78 -9.60 23.39
CA ALA A 33 -6.99 -10.87 22.71
C ALA A 33 -8.07 -10.88 21.60
N VAL A 34 -8.19 -9.85 20.76
CA VAL A 34 -9.13 -9.79 19.64
C VAL A 34 -8.65 -10.62 18.44
N GLN A 35 -9.52 -11.50 17.96
CA GLN A 35 -9.27 -12.34 16.79
C GLN A 35 -10.35 -12.12 15.74
N ILE A 36 -9.98 -11.67 14.55
CA ILE A 36 -10.92 -11.45 13.44
C ILE A 36 -10.42 -12.21 12.22
N SER A 37 -11.25 -13.07 11.62
CA SER A 37 -10.82 -13.86 10.47
C SER A 37 -11.93 -14.21 9.50
N ARG A 38 -11.61 -14.29 8.21
CA ARG A 38 -12.57 -14.62 7.15
C ARG A 38 -13.77 -13.66 7.16
N THR A 39 -13.47 -12.38 7.20
CA THR A 39 -14.45 -11.31 7.20
C THR A 39 -14.34 -10.47 5.94
N SER A 40 -15.45 -9.92 5.46
CA SER A 40 -15.42 -9.02 4.30
C SER A 40 -16.40 -7.86 4.38
N ALA A 41 -16.04 -6.75 3.77
CA ALA A 41 -16.89 -5.59 3.56
C ALA A 41 -16.99 -5.25 2.07
N ALA A 42 -18.15 -4.77 1.61
CA ALA A 42 -18.27 -4.24 0.25
C ALA A 42 -17.54 -2.89 0.09
N GLU A 43 -17.45 -2.10 1.16
CA GLU A 43 -16.83 -0.77 1.16
C GLU A 43 -15.57 -0.70 2.02
N ALA A 44 -15.67 -0.45 3.32
CA ALA A 44 -14.54 -0.12 4.19
C ALA A 44 -14.23 -1.24 5.19
N GLY A 45 -12.96 -1.38 5.57
CA GLY A 45 -12.54 -2.13 6.76
C GLY A 45 -12.99 -3.58 6.77
N GLY A 46 -12.20 -4.49 6.20
CA GLY A 46 -12.58 -5.90 6.15
C GLY A 46 -12.59 -6.56 7.53
N ALA A 47 -11.88 -6.03 8.53
CA ALA A 47 -11.90 -6.49 9.92
C ALA A 47 -12.52 -5.44 10.86
N ILE A 48 -11.92 -4.25 10.95
CA ILE A 48 -12.29 -3.23 11.94
C ILE A 48 -12.39 -1.86 11.27
N CYS A 49 -13.41 -1.10 11.63
CA CYS A 49 -13.62 0.28 11.21
C CYS A 49 -13.72 1.19 12.42
N PHE A 50 -12.82 2.15 12.51
CA PHE A 50 -12.78 3.18 13.54
C PHE A 50 -13.26 4.50 12.97
N TYR A 51 -14.20 5.13 13.67
CA TYR A 51 -14.70 6.45 13.33
C TYR A 51 -14.41 7.41 14.49
N GLY A 52 -13.43 8.28 14.32
CA GLY A 52 -12.89 9.19 15.34
C GLY A 52 -13.60 10.53 15.45
N SER A 53 -13.36 11.20 16.58
CA SER A 53 -13.64 12.62 16.83
C SER A 53 -12.36 13.36 17.28
N LEU A 54 -12.39 14.70 17.30
CA LEU A 54 -11.21 15.55 17.58
C LEU A 54 -10.45 15.17 18.87
N TYR A 55 -11.15 14.63 19.86
CA TYR A 55 -10.59 14.23 21.15
C TYR A 55 -10.70 12.73 21.40
N SER A 56 -10.82 11.93 20.34
CA SER A 56 -10.78 10.48 20.44
C SER A 56 -9.34 9.99 20.50
N ASN A 57 -9.10 9.00 21.36
CA ASN A 57 -7.82 8.31 21.46
C ASN A 57 -8.06 6.80 21.45
N LEU A 58 -7.39 6.11 20.56
CA LEU A 58 -7.46 4.65 20.43
C LEU A 58 -6.06 4.08 20.56
N SER A 59 -5.90 3.06 21.38
CA SER A 59 -4.66 2.27 21.44
C SER A 59 -4.99 0.79 21.32
N LEU A 60 -4.33 0.09 20.39
CA LEU A 60 -4.41 -1.37 20.19
C LEU A 60 -3.00 -1.95 20.28
N SER A 61 -2.77 -3.06 20.99
CA SER A 61 -1.46 -3.74 21.04
C SER A 61 -1.49 -5.21 20.52
N LYS A 62 -0.33 -5.89 20.32
CA LYS A 62 -0.22 -7.21 19.64
C LYS A 62 -0.88 -8.37 20.31
N ASP A 63 -0.77 -8.39 21.62
CA ASP A 63 -1.42 -9.44 22.40
C ASP A 63 -2.94 -9.35 22.19
N ASP A 64 -3.37 -8.23 21.58
CA ASP A 64 -4.74 -7.83 21.42
C ASP A 64 -5.31 -7.97 20.03
N LEU A 65 -4.52 -8.17 18.96
CA LEU A 65 -5.10 -8.17 17.61
C LEU A 65 -4.41 -9.07 16.59
N ASN A 66 -5.10 -10.17 16.24
CA ASN A 66 -4.74 -11.08 15.17
C ASN A 66 -5.81 -11.06 14.07
N ILE A 67 -5.46 -10.48 12.92
CA ILE A 67 -6.34 -10.36 11.76
C ILE A 67 -5.94 -11.42 10.72
N GLY A 68 -6.88 -12.33 10.45
CA GLY A 68 -6.76 -13.39 9.46
C GLY A 68 -7.00 -12.92 8.03
N VAL A 69 -7.74 -13.71 7.27
CA VAL A 69 -8.09 -13.38 5.87
C VAL A 69 -9.21 -12.34 5.87
N THR A 70 -8.99 -11.16 5.32
CA THR A 70 -10.02 -10.11 5.20
C THR A 70 -10.04 -9.46 3.83
N ASN A 71 -11.20 -8.95 3.41
CA ASN A 71 -11.36 -8.28 2.13
C ASN A 71 -12.26 -7.05 2.25
N ALA A 72 -11.86 -5.91 1.69
CA ALA A 72 -12.69 -4.73 1.56
C ALA A 72 -12.32 -3.97 0.28
N LYS A 73 -13.09 -2.94 -0.09
CA LYS A 73 -12.66 -2.03 -1.17
C LYS A 73 -11.55 -1.10 -0.69
N ILE A 74 -11.62 -0.64 0.56
CA ILE A 74 -10.65 0.27 1.19
C ILE A 74 -10.33 -0.22 2.61
N GLY A 75 -9.05 -0.25 2.99
CA GLY A 75 -8.64 -0.68 4.32
C GLY A 75 -8.94 -2.17 4.53
N GLY A 76 -8.22 -3.06 3.85
CA GLY A 76 -8.61 -4.47 3.79
C GLY A 76 -8.73 -5.12 5.17
N SER A 77 -7.92 -4.72 6.15
CA SER A 77 -8.05 -5.14 7.54
C SER A 77 -8.63 -4.02 8.40
N ILE A 78 -7.93 -2.90 8.49
CA ILE A 78 -8.29 -1.79 9.37
C ILE A 78 -8.61 -0.56 8.52
N TYR A 79 -9.75 0.04 8.82
CA TYR A 79 -10.15 1.34 8.29
C TYR A 79 -10.28 2.34 9.43
N ILE A 80 -9.65 3.50 9.29
CA ILE A 80 -9.71 4.60 10.26
C ILE A 80 -10.21 5.83 9.52
N GLU A 81 -11.25 6.47 10.05
CA GLU A 81 -11.78 7.71 9.52
C GLU A 81 -12.09 8.70 10.63
N GLY A 82 -11.65 9.95 10.42
CA GLY A 82 -11.99 11.07 11.28
C GLY A 82 -10.84 11.51 12.16
N PRO A 83 -10.97 12.71 12.74
CA PRO A 83 -9.92 13.30 13.56
C PRO A 83 -9.70 12.46 14.83
N GLY A 84 -8.57 12.66 15.49
CA GLY A 84 -8.20 11.92 16.68
C GLY A 84 -6.80 11.33 16.61
N SER A 85 -6.44 10.62 17.68
CA SER A 85 -5.15 9.94 17.85
C SER A 85 -5.36 8.44 17.85
N PHE A 86 -4.60 7.72 17.02
CA PHE A 86 -4.70 6.28 16.86
C PHE A 86 -3.31 5.66 16.99
N SER A 87 -3.12 4.78 17.97
CA SER A 87 -1.89 4.02 18.15
C SER A 87 -2.15 2.54 17.93
N LEU A 88 -1.47 1.99 16.95
CA LEU A 88 -1.55 0.60 16.54
C LEU A 88 -0.19 -0.04 16.79
N ASP A 89 -0.08 -0.79 17.87
CA ASP A 89 1.15 -1.43 18.29
C ASP A 89 1.09 -2.93 18.07
N ASN A 90 2.16 -3.46 17.49
CA ASN A 90 2.53 -4.86 17.55
C ASN A 90 1.49 -5.79 16.80
N ILE A 91 0.54 -5.25 16.03
CA ILE A 91 -0.53 -6.01 15.35
C ILE A 91 0.00 -7.05 14.36
N LEU A 92 -0.61 -8.25 14.35
CA LEU A 92 -0.38 -9.27 13.33
C LEU A 92 -1.49 -9.26 12.26
N ILE A 93 -1.13 -8.92 11.03
CA ILE A 93 -2.01 -8.98 9.86
C ILE A 93 -1.54 -10.10 8.95
N ARG A 94 -2.43 -11.03 8.59
CA ARG A 94 -2.06 -12.19 7.76
C ARG A 94 -2.33 -11.96 6.30
N MET A 95 -3.58 -11.93 5.89
CA MET A 95 -3.95 -11.86 4.48
C MET A 95 -5.06 -10.83 4.32
N SER A 96 -4.75 -9.74 3.64
CA SER A 96 -5.74 -8.72 3.41
C SER A 96 -5.74 -8.25 1.97
N SER A 97 -6.89 -7.80 1.50
CA SER A 97 -7.10 -7.32 0.15
C SER A 97 -7.97 -6.08 0.19
N ALA A 98 -7.48 -5.00 -0.41
CA ALA A 98 -8.24 -3.81 -0.75
C ALA A 98 -7.59 -3.07 -1.89
N VAL A 99 -8.37 -2.22 -2.56
CA VAL A 99 -7.88 -1.33 -3.62
C VAL A 99 -6.88 -0.34 -3.02
N ASN A 100 -7.22 0.28 -1.89
CA ASN A 100 -6.36 1.25 -1.20
C ASN A 100 -6.12 0.83 0.24
N GLY A 101 -4.86 0.78 0.67
CA GLY A 101 -4.52 0.33 2.02
C GLY A 101 -4.92 -1.12 2.21
N SER A 102 -4.24 -2.04 1.52
CA SER A 102 -4.60 -3.47 1.56
C SER A 102 -4.69 -3.98 2.99
N ASN A 103 -3.87 -3.47 3.92
CA ASN A 103 -3.99 -3.75 5.35
C ASN A 103 -4.69 -2.60 6.08
N ILE A 104 -4.11 -1.41 6.03
CA ILE A 104 -4.55 -0.26 6.82
C ILE A 104 -4.82 0.90 5.88
N TYR A 105 -6.01 1.49 6.01
CA TYR A 105 -6.35 2.75 5.42
C TYR A 105 -6.76 3.74 6.51
N ALA A 106 -6.06 4.86 6.62
CA ALA A 106 -6.35 5.92 7.58
C ALA A 106 -6.64 7.25 6.87
N ASN A 107 -7.73 7.90 7.23
CA ASN A 107 -8.19 9.15 6.63
C ASN A 107 -8.57 10.18 7.69
N ASN A 108 -8.09 11.41 7.49
CA ASN A 108 -8.48 12.60 8.26
C ASN A 108 -8.15 12.52 9.76
N PHE A 109 -7.04 11.89 10.14
CA PHE A 109 -6.56 11.78 11.53
C PHE A 109 -5.70 12.97 11.96
N THR A 110 -5.53 13.16 13.26
CA THR A 110 -4.57 14.13 13.82
C THR A 110 -3.24 13.46 14.13
N TYR A 111 -3.27 12.28 14.73
CA TYR A 111 -2.07 11.51 15.04
C TYR A 111 -2.29 10.02 14.72
N LEU A 112 -1.34 9.41 14.02
CA LEU A 112 -1.34 7.98 13.73
C LEU A 112 0.03 7.37 14.06
N GLU A 113 0.07 6.46 15.02
CA GLU A 113 1.25 5.68 15.35
C GLU A 113 1.07 4.24 14.88
N LEU A 114 2.05 3.75 14.13
CA LEU A 114 2.19 2.37 13.70
C LEU A 114 3.48 1.82 14.28
N SER A 115 3.38 1.01 15.33
CA SER A 115 4.52 0.39 15.99
C SER A 115 4.46 -1.12 15.82
N GLY A 116 5.59 -1.78 15.56
CA GLY A 116 5.70 -3.24 15.63
C GLY A 116 4.74 -4.02 14.72
N ILE A 117 4.23 -3.46 13.62
CA ILE A 117 3.28 -4.17 12.77
C ILE A 117 3.97 -5.31 12.03
N TYR A 118 3.45 -6.53 12.16
CA TYR A 118 3.93 -7.72 11.47
C TYR A 118 2.94 -8.14 10.40
N ASP A 119 3.41 -8.26 9.18
CA ASP A 119 2.58 -8.65 8.04
C ASP A 119 3.21 -9.83 7.28
N SER A 120 2.47 -10.93 7.19
CA SER A 120 3.01 -12.25 6.84
C SER A 120 2.74 -12.73 5.40
N TYR A 121 1.84 -12.11 4.63
CA TYR A 121 1.58 -12.56 3.26
C TYR A 121 1.36 -11.46 2.25
N THR A 122 2.04 -11.57 1.11
CA THR A 122 1.91 -10.72 -0.09
C THR A 122 0.47 -10.34 -0.41
N THR A 123 0.12 -9.06 -0.28
CA THR A 123 -1.10 -8.52 -0.89
C THR A 123 -0.85 -8.27 -2.36
N TYR A 124 -1.75 -8.73 -3.23
CA TYR A 124 -1.63 -8.55 -4.67
C TYR A 124 -2.53 -7.38 -5.11
N ASP A 125 -1.96 -6.48 -5.92
CA ASP A 125 -2.67 -5.54 -6.80
C ASP A 125 -3.52 -4.45 -6.12
N SER A 126 -3.11 -3.95 -4.96
CA SER A 126 -3.66 -2.65 -4.49
C SER A 126 -3.18 -1.52 -5.40
N GLU A 127 -4.02 -0.49 -5.60
CA GLU A 127 -3.61 0.70 -6.35
C GLU A 127 -2.45 1.40 -5.64
N TYR A 128 -2.50 1.45 -4.31
CA TYR A 128 -1.46 2.05 -3.47
C TYR A 128 -0.96 1.10 -2.40
N GLY A 129 -0.02 1.55 -1.57
CA GLY A 129 0.57 0.77 -0.49
C GLY A 129 -0.40 0.00 0.40
N CYS A 130 0.16 -1.01 1.06
CA CYS A 130 -0.53 -1.81 2.07
C CYS A 130 -1.00 -0.96 3.25
N PHE A 131 -0.25 0.10 3.52
CA PHE A 131 -0.57 1.14 4.47
C PHE A 131 -0.80 2.42 3.68
N TYR A 132 -2.03 2.92 3.70
CA TYR A 132 -2.41 4.17 3.09
C TYR A 132 -2.84 5.12 4.20
N ALA A 133 -2.20 6.29 4.29
CA ALA A 133 -2.59 7.32 5.24
C ALA A 133 -2.72 8.67 4.54
N THR A 134 -3.83 9.35 4.79
CA THR A 134 -4.11 10.70 4.28
C THR A 134 -4.78 11.55 5.34
N SER A 135 -4.44 12.83 5.44
CA SER A 135 -5.17 13.74 6.35
C SER A 135 -5.05 15.20 5.95
N ALA A 136 -6.17 15.85 5.62
CA ALA A 136 -6.16 17.29 5.33
C ALA A 136 -5.95 18.19 6.57
N GLN A 137 -5.64 17.63 7.74
CA GLN A 137 -5.36 18.40 8.95
C GLN A 137 -3.95 18.98 8.91
N ALA A 138 -3.84 20.27 9.23
CA ALA A 138 -2.59 21.02 9.16
C ALA A 138 -1.53 20.56 10.19
N ASP A 139 -1.95 19.85 11.22
CA ASP A 139 -1.12 19.28 12.29
C ASP A 139 -1.12 17.74 12.28
N SER A 140 -1.45 17.14 11.13
CA SER A 140 -1.44 15.68 11.00
C SER A 140 -0.03 15.10 11.11
N GLU A 141 0.13 14.13 11.99
CA GLU A 141 1.40 13.43 12.22
C GLU A 141 1.22 11.91 12.06
N VAL A 142 2.17 11.29 11.36
CA VAL A 142 2.34 9.84 11.33
C VAL A 142 3.68 9.45 11.92
N VAL A 143 3.67 8.49 12.83
CA VAL A 143 4.89 7.89 13.41
C VAL A 143 4.90 6.40 13.12
N VAL A 144 5.96 5.93 12.46
CA VAL A 144 6.18 4.51 12.18
C VAL A 144 7.45 4.04 12.88
N THR A 145 7.33 3.02 13.73
CA THR A 145 8.49 2.50 14.47
C THR A 145 8.53 0.97 14.46
N GLN A 146 9.74 0.40 14.47
CA GLN A 146 9.93 -1.05 14.57
C GLN A 146 9.16 -1.85 13.52
N PHE A 147 8.96 -1.27 12.35
CA PHE A 147 8.13 -1.83 11.31
C PHE A 147 8.95 -2.79 10.45
N GLN A 148 8.50 -4.04 10.31
CA GLN A 148 9.17 -5.05 9.50
C GLN A 148 8.18 -5.69 8.54
N SER A 149 8.29 -5.36 7.25
CA SER A 149 7.47 -6.01 6.22
C SER A 149 8.23 -6.17 4.91
N GLY A 150 7.77 -7.13 4.12
CA GLY A 150 8.23 -7.26 2.76
C GLY A 150 7.32 -8.04 1.83
N GLY A 151 7.75 -8.13 0.56
CA GLY A 151 7.04 -8.88 -0.48
C GLY A 151 5.72 -8.23 -0.92
N ARG A 152 5.62 -6.90 -0.86
CA ARG A 152 4.38 -6.17 -1.15
C ARG A 152 4.35 -5.65 -2.56
N SER A 153 3.17 -5.60 -3.18
CA SER A 153 3.04 -5.03 -4.51
C SER A 153 1.87 -4.06 -4.59
N ALA A 154 2.13 -2.87 -5.12
CA ALA A 154 1.11 -1.91 -5.53
C ALA A 154 1.20 -1.62 -7.05
N LEU A 155 0.13 -1.07 -7.62
CA LEU A 155 0.10 -0.69 -9.03
C LEU A 155 0.67 0.71 -9.26
N GLN A 156 0.28 1.70 -8.45
CA GLN A 156 0.53 3.12 -8.71
C GLN A 156 1.54 3.79 -7.78
N GLY A 157 1.63 3.40 -6.51
CA GLY A 157 2.53 4.12 -5.60
C GLY A 157 2.72 3.47 -4.23
N GLY A 158 3.91 3.65 -3.68
CA GLY A 158 4.21 3.35 -2.27
C GLY A 158 4.01 1.89 -1.95
N GLY A 159 4.70 0.96 -2.65
CA GLY A 159 4.39 -0.48 -2.64
C GLY A 159 4.11 -1.08 -1.26
N LEU A 160 4.75 -0.56 -0.21
CA LEU A 160 4.38 -0.81 1.18
C LEU A 160 3.56 0.33 1.80
N MET A 161 4.06 1.56 1.79
CA MET A 161 3.42 2.72 2.44
C MET A 161 3.17 3.86 1.46
N TYR A 162 1.99 4.45 1.52
CA TYR A 162 1.66 5.67 0.82
C TYR A 162 1.11 6.73 1.79
N PHE A 163 1.84 7.84 1.90
CA PHE A 163 1.49 9.00 2.72
C PHE A 163 1.07 10.15 1.81
N HIS A 164 -0.15 10.66 2.01
CA HIS A 164 -0.73 11.71 1.17
C HIS A 164 -1.23 12.91 1.99
N ASN A 165 -0.79 14.12 1.64
CA ASN A 165 -1.17 15.38 2.28
C ASN A 165 -1.00 15.38 3.81
N ILE A 166 0.12 14.88 4.35
CA ILE A 166 0.35 14.82 5.81
C ILE A 166 1.36 15.89 6.22
N SER A 167 1.17 16.57 7.35
CA SER A 167 2.14 17.60 7.78
C SER A 167 3.49 16.98 8.16
N GLN A 168 3.48 15.94 9.00
CA GLN A 168 4.71 15.30 9.46
C GLN A 168 4.66 13.78 9.37
N VAL A 169 5.71 13.18 8.80
CA VAL A 169 5.92 11.72 8.82
C VAL A 169 7.28 11.40 9.41
N THR A 170 7.29 10.60 10.48
CA THR A 170 8.49 10.10 11.15
C THR A 170 8.56 8.59 11.02
N ILE A 171 9.68 8.05 10.53
CA ILE A 171 9.92 6.61 10.38
C ILE A 171 11.24 6.26 11.06
N ARG A 172 11.24 5.27 11.94
CA ARG A 172 12.47 4.82 12.62
C ARG A 172 12.54 3.33 12.85
N ASP A 173 13.76 2.83 12.96
CA ASP A 173 14.06 1.45 13.38
C ASP A 173 13.31 0.40 12.55
N SER A 174 13.15 0.65 11.24
CA SER A 174 12.26 -0.13 10.36
C SER A 174 13.01 -0.80 9.21
N VAL A 175 12.50 -1.94 8.76
CA VAL A 175 13.04 -2.71 7.63
C VAL A 175 11.93 -2.97 6.62
N MET A 176 12.14 -2.48 5.40
CA MET A 176 11.18 -2.59 4.29
C MET A 176 11.86 -3.29 3.13
N SER A 177 11.37 -4.47 2.78
CA SER A 177 12.09 -5.36 1.86
C SER A 177 11.21 -5.93 0.74
N ALA A 178 11.77 -6.11 -0.45
CA ALA A 178 11.07 -6.73 -1.58
C ALA A 178 9.67 -6.13 -1.86
N CYS A 179 9.50 -4.82 -1.64
CA CYS A 179 8.29 -4.09 -1.97
C CYS A 179 8.37 -3.58 -3.41
N ASN A 180 7.28 -3.71 -4.16
CA ASN A 180 7.23 -3.47 -5.60
C ASN A 180 6.10 -2.52 -5.98
N THR A 181 6.38 -1.58 -6.87
CA THR A 181 5.36 -0.78 -7.55
C THR A 181 5.43 -1.01 -9.05
N GLN A 182 4.41 -1.63 -9.64
CA GLN A 182 4.48 -2.13 -11.03
C GLN A 182 4.61 -1.02 -12.07
N ARG A 183 3.93 0.11 -11.88
CA ARG A 183 3.87 1.21 -12.86
C ARG A 183 4.09 2.59 -12.23
N GLY A 184 4.57 2.62 -11.00
CA GLY A 184 4.47 3.78 -10.14
C GLY A 184 5.78 4.16 -9.47
N LEU A 185 5.64 5.05 -8.48
CA LEU A 185 6.74 5.63 -7.72
C LEU A 185 6.84 4.98 -6.34
N GLY A 186 8.02 4.98 -5.72
CA GLY A 186 8.17 4.56 -4.32
C GLY A 186 7.92 3.07 -4.14
N GLY A 187 8.92 2.23 -4.38
CA GLY A 187 8.73 0.77 -4.26
C GLY A 187 8.44 0.36 -2.82
N ALA A 188 9.11 0.97 -1.84
CA ALA A 188 8.71 0.86 -0.44
C ALA A 188 7.74 1.99 -0.04
N ILE A 189 8.17 3.26 -0.15
CA ILE A 189 7.39 4.40 0.35
C ILE A 189 7.21 5.47 -0.73
N LEU A 190 5.99 5.98 -0.84
CA LEU A 190 5.69 7.21 -1.56
C LEU A 190 5.19 8.28 -0.57
N PHE A 191 5.80 9.46 -0.65
CA PHE A 191 5.34 10.68 -0.01
C PHE A 191 4.71 11.58 -1.09
N ASP A 192 3.45 11.96 -0.94
CA ASP A 192 2.75 12.89 -1.83
C ASP A 192 2.17 14.05 -1.02
N GLY A 193 2.74 15.24 -1.14
CA GLY A 193 2.29 16.41 -0.37
C GLY A 193 2.60 16.29 1.13
N VAL A 194 3.76 15.73 1.49
CA VAL A 194 4.19 15.61 2.89
C VAL A 194 5.17 16.72 3.24
N GLU A 195 4.81 17.60 4.18
CA GLU A 195 5.58 18.83 4.43
C GLU A 195 6.95 18.55 5.07
N SER A 196 6.99 17.66 6.07
CA SER A 196 8.15 17.28 6.87
C SER A 196 8.33 15.76 6.90
N ILE A 197 9.51 15.28 6.50
CA ILE A 197 9.84 13.85 6.44
C ILE A 197 11.08 13.60 7.31
N GLU A 198 10.96 12.70 8.28
CA GLU A 198 12.09 12.23 9.08
C GLU A 198 12.21 10.71 8.96
N ILE A 199 13.36 10.21 8.52
CA ILE A 199 13.64 8.77 8.49
C ILE A 199 14.97 8.50 9.19
N SER A 200 14.96 7.59 10.15
CA SER A 200 16.17 7.22 10.87
C SER A 200 16.34 5.71 11.08
N ASN A 201 17.58 5.24 11.20
CA ASN A 201 17.93 3.86 11.58
C ASN A 201 17.14 2.78 10.80
N SER A 202 16.94 2.98 9.50
CA SER A 202 16.03 2.15 8.71
C SER A 202 16.71 1.55 7.49
N GLN A 203 16.17 0.44 6.99
CA GLN A 203 16.73 -0.29 5.85
C GLN A 203 15.68 -0.53 4.77
N PHE A 204 16.09 -0.31 3.51
CA PHE A 204 15.29 -0.52 2.32
C PHE A 204 16.02 -1.51 1.41
N VAL A 205 15.47 -2.72 1.28
CA VAL A 205 16.17 -3.85 0.66
C VAL A 205 15.38 -4.44 -0.50
N GLU A 206 15.99 -4.63 -1.67
CA GLU A 206 15.40 -5.32 -2.82
C GLU A 206 14.04 -4.76 -3.29
N ASN A 207 13.75 -3.49 -3.02
CA ASN A 207 12.50 -2.87 -3.45
C ASN A 207 12.57 -2.52 -4.95
N THR A 208 11.42 -2.46 -5.62
CA THR A 208 11.35 -2.19 -7.06
C THR A 208 10.26 -1.19 -7.42
N ALA A 209 10.53 -0.26 -8.34
CA ALA A 209 9.52 0.68 -8.85
C ALA A 209 9.92 1.25 -10.22
N SER A 210 9.02 1.95 -10.90
CA SER A 210 9.38 2.67 -12.14
C SER A 210 10.40 3.79 -11.86
N MET A 211 10.33 4.43 -10.69
CA MET A 211 11.28 5.42 -10.18
C MET A 211 11.24 5.41 -8.65
N GLY A 212 12.39 5.67 -8.00
CA GLY A 212 12.49 5.70 -6.54
C GLY A 212 12.10 4.36 -5.92
N PRO A 213 12.82 3.26 -6.22
CA PRO A 213 12.45 1.93 -5.76
C PRO A 213 12.45 1.80 -4.25
N ALA A 214 13.25 2.57 -3.50
CA ALA A 214 13.09 2.69 -2.06
C ALA A 214 12.07 3.78 -1.71
N LEU A 215 12.39 5.03 -2.06
CA LEU A 215 11.62 6.21 -1.65
C LEU A 215 11.25 7.06 -2.86
N ALA A 216 10.06 7.65 -2.86
CA ALA A 216 9.70 8.69 -3.80
C ALA A 216 8.97 9.84 -3.08
N CYS A 217 9.20 11.06 -3.55
CA CYS A 217 8.57 12.26 -3.02
C CYS A 217 8.02 13.13 -4.15
N ILE A 218 6.72 13.40 -4.10
CA ILE A 218 5.98 14.28 -5.00
C ILE A 218 5.11 15.24 -4.17
N GLY A 219 4.60 16.31 -4.77
CA GLY A 219 3.70 17.23 -4.08
C GLY A 219 4.33 18.08 -2.96
N GLY A 220 5.65 18.00 -2.76
CA GLY A 220 6.44 18.91 -1.94
C GLY A 220 6.69 18.46 -0.51
N SER A 221 7.97 18.35 -0.18
CA SER A 221 8.54 18.36 1.17
C SER A 221 9.57 19.47 1.24
N SER A 222 9.43 20.36 2.22
CA SER A 222 10.38 21.47 2.44
C SER A 222 11.52 21.09 3.40
N PHE A 223 11.37 19.96 4.08
CA PHE A 223 12.29 19.47 5.09
C PHE A 223 12.35 17.93 5.04
N ALA A 224 13.54 17.39 4.77
CA ALA A 224 13.80 15.96 4.88
C ALA A 224 15.03 15.72 5.77
N ASN A 225 14.82 15.07 6.91
CA ASN A 225 15.91 14.68 7.80
C ASN A 225 16.14 13.17 7.74
N MET A 226 17.24 12.77 7.09
CA MET A 226 17.56 11.39 6.82
C MET A 226 18.83 11.01 7.58
N SER A 227 18.78 9.96 8.41
CA SER A 227 19.95 9.52 9.18
C SER A 227 20.02 8.01 9.39
N TYR A 228 21.19 7.43 9.22
CA TYR A 228 21.45 6.00 9.43
C TYR A 228 20.53 5.12 8.57
N ILE A 229 20.41 5.47 7.30
CA ILE A 229 19.58 4.77 6.32
C ILE A 229 20.48 3.92 5.41
N THR A 230 20.07 2.67 5.20
CA THR A 230 20.74 1.78 4.25
C THR A 230 19.78 1.39 3.12
N PHE A 231 20.20 1.60 1.89
CA PHE A 231 19.55 1.10 0.68
C PHE A 231 20.38 -0.06 0.11
N LEU A 232 19.77 -1.23 -0.07
CA LEU A 232 20.44 -2.43 -0.58
C LEU A 232 19.65 -3.02 -1.76
N ASP A 233 20.28 -3.11 -2.91
CA ASP A 233 19.76 -3.82 -4.10
C ASP A 233 18.35 -3.40 -4.55
N ASN A 234 17.92 -2.16 -4.30
CA ASN A 234 16.66 -1.65 -4.84
C ASN A 234 16.82 -1.37 -6.35
N ARG A 235 15.79 -1.66 -7.16
CA ARG A 235 15.92 -1.64 -8.63
C ARG A 235 14.81 -0.86 -9.30
N VAL A 236 15.21 -0.02 -10.25
CA VAL A 236 14.27 0.58 -11.17
C VAL A 236 13.81 -0.44 -12.22
N THR A 237 12.51 -0.52 -12.45
CA THR A 237 11.90 -1.42 -13.46
C THR A 237 11.84 -0.79 -14.85
N SER A 238 11.90 0.53 -14.94
CA SER A 238 12.04 1.24 -16.21
C SER A 238 13.46 1.10 -16.76
N PHE A 239 13.64 1.22 -18.08
CA PHE A 239 14.90 0.85 -18.79
C PHE A 239 16.13 1.71 -18.46
N GLU A 240 16.05 2.59 -17.47
CA GLU A 240 17.14 3.49 -17.09
C GLU A 240 17.64 3.12 -15.69
N PHE A 241 18.96 3.09 -15.54
CA PHE A 241 19.60 3.07 -14.22
C PHE A 241 19.10 4.30 -13.46
N GLY A 242 18.33 4.10 -12.39
CA GLY A 242 17.80 5.18 -11.59
C GLY A 242 18.19 5.03 -10.11
N PRO A 243 18.33 6.16 -9.39
CA PRO A 243 18.66 6.17 -7.98
C PRO A 243 17.59 5.46 -7.12
N ASP A 244 17.97 5.01 -5.92
CA ASP A 244 17.06 4.41 -4.93
C ASP A 244 15.92 5.35 -4.51
N ILE A 245 16.16 6.66 -4.62
CA ILE A 245 15.22 7.71 -4.25
C ILE A 245 14.81 8.52 -5.48
N TYR A 246 13.60 9.07 -5.47
CA TYR A 246 13.10 9.93 -6.55
C TYR A 246 12.40 11.17 -5.99
N SER A 247 12.56 12.31 -6.68
CA SER A 247 11.68 13.46 -6.54
C SER A 247 11.28 14.02 -7.90
N ASP A 248 10.06 14.53 -8.00
CA ASP A 248 9.54 15.23 -9.19
C ASP A 248 10.00 16.71 -9.29
N GLY A 249 10.82 17.17 -8.35
CA GLY A 249 11.26 18.57 -8.26
C GLY A 249 10.52 19.39 -7.20
N SER A 250 9.39 18.89 -6.69
CA SER A 250 8.61 19.59 -5.68
C SER A 250 9.21 19.46 -4.28
N CYS A 251 9.92 18.36 -3.99
CA CYS A 251 10.59 18.16 -2.71
C CYS A 251 11.95 18.85 -2.77
N THR A 252 12.08 19.98 -2.08
CA THR A 252 13.21 20.92 -2.28
C THR A 252 14.39 20.65 -1.38
N ASP A 253 14.26 19.75 -0.40
CA ASP A 253 15.37 19.37 0.46
C ASP A 253 16.55 18.78 -0.36
N PRO A 254 17.82 19.19 -0.09
CA PRO A 254 18.98 18.69 -0.81
C PRO A 254 19.14 17.17 -0.81
N PHE A 255 18.61 16.47 0.19
CA PHE A 255 18.63 15.01 0.27
C PHE A 255 18.19 14.37 -1.06
N TRP A 256 17.09 14.85 -1.64
CA TRP A 256 16.47 14.28 -2.86
C TRP A 256 17.35 14.38 -4.13
N TYR A 257 18.38 15.22 -4.12
CA TYR A 257 19.25 15.47 -5.28
C TYR A 257 20.73 15.17 -5.01
N SER A 258 21.07 14.69 -3.82
CA SER A 258 22.43 14.60 -3.31
C SER A 258 23.26 13.40 -3.77
N LEU A 259 22.87 12.76 -4.88
CA LEU A 259 23.50 11.53 -5.35
C LEU A 259 24.98 11.75 -5.70
N SER A 260 25.87 11.11 -4.96
CA SER A 260 27.30 11.07 -5.25
C SER A 260 27.80 9.62 -5.24
N ARG A 261 28.80 9.30 -6.06
CA ARG A 261 29.42 7.96 -6.04
C ARG A 261 30.32 7.85 -4.82
N CYS A 262 30.26 6.73 -4.09
CA CYS A 262 31.15 6.55 -2.95
C CYS A 262 32.62 6.43 -3.43
N PRO A 263 33.58 7.02 -2.69
CA PRO A 263 34.97 7.16 -3.15
C PRO A 263 35.76 5.85 -3.12
N LEU A 264 35.31 4.84 -2.37
CA LEU A 264 35.85 3.49 -2.42
C LEU A 264 34.88 2.58 -3.16
N GLU A 265 35.41 1.84 -4.13
CA GLU A 265 34.71 0.80 -4.86
C GLU A 265 33.97 -0.13 -3.88
N TYR A 266 32.63 -0.11 -3.93
CA TYR A 266 31.71 -1.05 -3.27
C TYR A 266 31.59 -1.03 -1.73
N SER A 267 31.91 0.07 -1.05
CA SER A 267 31.72 0.13 0.43
C SER A 267 30.98 1.36 0.93
N CYS A 268 29.85 1.10 1.62
CA CYS A 268 29.12 2.10 2.38
C CYS A 268 29.93 2.77 3.48
N HIS A 269 31.00 2.12 3.96
CA HIS A 269 31.85 2.67 5.01
C HIS A 269 32.65 3.90 4.55
N SER A 270 32.76 4.09 3.24
CA SER A 270 33.47 5.24 2.64
C SER A 270 32.59 6.47 2.46
N CYS A 271 31.27 6.28 2.53
CA CYS A 271 30.31 7.34 2.51
C CYS A 271 30.36 7.92 3.94
N ASN A 272 31.12 9.00 4.16
CA ASN A 272 31.33 9.64 5.48
C ASN A 272 30.03 10.28 6.05
N GLY A 273 28.88 9.92 5.49
CA GLY A 273 27.54 10.38 5.83
C GLY A 273 26.67 9.21 6.29
N THR A 274 25.48 9.55 6.76
CA THR A 274 24.59 8.62 7.45
C THR A 274 23.66 7.85 6.51
N VAL A 275 23.72 8.10 5.20
CA VAL A 275 22.85 7.46 4.19
C VAL A 275 23.67 6.85 3.05
N CYS A 276 23.49 5.55 2.82
CA CYS A 276 24.23 4.81 1.79
C CYS A 276 23.34 3.92 0.93
N SER A 277 23.66 3.82 -0.35
CA SER A 277 23.14 2.81 -1.27
C SER A 277 24.22 1.87 -1.81
N LEU A 278 23.89 0.58 -1.86
CA LEU A 278 24.63 -0.45 -2.58
C LEU A 278 23.71 -1.07 -3.65
N HIS A 279 24.08 -0.87 -4.92
CA HIS A 279 23.35 -1.43 -6.05
C HIS A 279 24.30 -2.30 -6.88
N GLN A 280 24.26 -3.64 -6.72
CA GLN A 280 25.00 -4.68 -7.46
C GLN A 280 26.51 -4.47 -7.73
N GLN A 281 26.87 -3.40 -8.44
CA GLN A 281 28.23 -3.01 -8.78
C GLN A 281 28.56 -1.52 -8.53
N ASP A 282 27.67 -0.75 -7.91
CA ASP A 282 27.91 0.66 -7.60
C ASP A 282 27.52 0.94 -6.15
N CYS A 283 28.19 1.93 -5.57
CA CYS A 283 27.90 2.42 -4.23
C CYS A 283 27.64 3.92 -4.33
N PHE A 284 26.55 4.40 -3.75
CA PHE A 284 26.18 5.81 -3.77
C PHE A 284 26.05 6.37 -2.35
N CYS A 285 26.58 7.58 -2.11
CA CYS A 285 26.30 8.36 -0.91
C CYS A 285 25.14 9.30 -1.20
N TYR A 286 24.29 9.49 -0.21
CA TYR A 286 23.38 10.62 -0.14
C TYR A 286 23.85 11.54 0.97
N CYS A 287 23.76 12.84 0.74
CA CYS A 287 23.99 13.84 1.76
C CYS A 287 22.84 13.79 2.77
N ASP A 288 23.17 13.85 4.05
CA ASP A 288 22.20 14.25 5.07
C ASP A 288 22.12 15.79 5.14
N SER A 289 21.25 16.29 6.01
CA SER A 289 21.05 17.72 6.25
C SER A 289 22.30 18.47 6.74
N LEU A 290 23.37 17.75 7.13
CA LEU A 290 24.63 18.32 7.63
C LEU A 290 25.69 18.49 6.52
N CYS A 291 25.45 17.95 5.33
CA CYS A 291 26.30 18.19 4.17
C CYS A 291 25.99 19.56 3.55
N GLN A 292 26.14 20.62 4.33
CA GLN A 292 26.31 21.95 3.75
C GLN A 292 27.63 21.97 2.98
N GLU A 293 27.50 22.30 1.69
CA GLU A 293 28.54 22.49 0.70
C GLU A 293 29.96 22.51 1.29
N ILE A 294 30.65 21.36 1.21
CA ILE A 294 32.10 21.41 1.07
C ILE A 294 32.31 22.01 -0.32
N SER A 295 32.27 23.34 -0.40
CA SER A 295 32.57 24.07 -1.62
C SER A 295 33.92 23.56 -2.10
N HIS A 296 33.96 22.95 -3.28
CA HIS A 296 35.19 22.51 -3.93
C HIS A 296 36.02 23.74 -4.32
N ASN A 297 36.62 24.39 -3.34
CA ASN A 297 37.55 25.51 -3.49
C ASN A 297 38.75 25.26 -2.58
N SER A 298 39.50 24.18 -2.82
CA SER A 298 40.95 24.13 -2.57
C SER A 298 41.53 22.79 -3.01
N ALA A 299 42.36 22.85 -4.05
CA ALA A 299 43.38 21.85 -4.29
C ALA A 299 44.48 22.04 -3.22
N GLU A 300 44.32 21.42 -2.05
CA GLU A 300 45.42 21.27 -1.10
C GLU A 300 45.70 19.78 -0.85
N THR A 301 46.85 19.37 -1.37
CA THR A 301 47.56 18.14 -1.03
C THR A 301 47.70 18.03 0.48
N SER A 302 47.01 17.08 1.11
CA SER A 302 47.23 16.73 2.52
C SER A 302 47.58 15.25 2.67
N GLU A 303 48.58 15.02 3.52
CA GLU A 303 49.18 13.74 3.88
C GLU A 303 48.21 12.79 4.60
N PRO A 304 48.47 11.47 4.60
CA PRO A 304 47.54 10.49 5.17
C PRO A 304 47.53 10.56 6.71
N LEU A 305 46.36 10.83 7.28
CA LEU A 305 46.10 10.67 8.71
C LEU A 305 45.79 9.20 9.02
N THR A 306 46.63 8.59 9.85
CA THR A 306 46.41 7.28 10.48
C THR A 306 45.32 7.38 11.55
N TYR A 307 44.18 6.74 11.32
CA TYR A 307 43.14 6.57 12.34
C TYR A 307 43.37 5.30 13.17
N SER A 308 43.27 5.48 14.49
CA SER A 308 43.32 4.44 15.52
C SER A 308 42.00 3.67 15.57
N THR A 309 42.12 2.34 15.55
CA THR A 309 41.10 1.31 15.83
C THR A 309 40.46 1.43 17.22
N LEU A 310 39.19 0.99 17.34
CA LEU A 310 38.37 0.56 18.52
C LEU A 310 37.01 1.31 18.52
N TYR A 311 35.81 0.72 18.54
CA TYR A 311 35.29 -0.55 19.08
C TYR A 311 34.16 -1.09 18.19
N THR A 312 34.16 -2.40 17.91
CA THR A 312 33.00 -3.17 17.43
C THR A 312 32.41 -3.95 18.61
N THR A 313 31.18 -3.60 19.02
CA THR A 313 30.35 -4.51 19.83
C THR A 313 29.49 -5.34 18.88
N ASN A 314 29.96 -6.53 18.56
CA ASN A 314 29.17 -7.58 17.92
C ASN A 314 28.14 -8.10 18.92
N THR A 315 26.87 -7.77 18.72
CA THR A 315 25.75 -8.52 19.31
C THR A 315 25.04 -9.27 18.20
N THR A 316 25.62 -10.37 17.77
CA THR A 316 24.97 -11.34 16.89
C THR A 316 23.99 -12.16 17.74
N GLN A 317 22.70 -11.81 17.72
CA GLN A 317 21.67 -12.72 18.20
C GLN A 317 21.43 -13.81 17.15
N HIS A 318 22.03 -14.97 17.38
CA HIS A 318 21.70 -16.21 16.68
C HIS A 318 20.30 -16.66 17.12
N TYR A 319 19.27 -16.35 16.32
CA TYR A 319 18.00 -17.06 16.40
C TYR A 319 18.17 -18.45 15.77
N HIS A 320 18.30 -19.46 16.62
CA HIS A 320 18.16 -20.86 16.23
C HIS A 320 16.67 -21.17 16.06
N SER A 321 16.12 -20.92 14.85
CA SER A 321 14.86 -21.52 14.43
C SER A 321 15.11 -23.00 14.16
N THR A 322 14.50 -23.86 14.98
CA THR A 322 14.43 -25.31 14.75
C THR A 322 13.01 -25.64 14.33
N GLU A 323 12.73 -25.50 13.04
CA GLU A 323 11.55 -26.09 12.41
C GLU A 323 11.93 -27.27 11.50
N PRO A 324 11.08 -28.30 11.43
CA PRO A 324 11.40 -29.54 10.73
C PRO A 324 11.34 -29.36 9.22
N HIS A 325 12.42 -29.69 8.53
CA HIS A 325 12.45 -29.82 7.07
C HIS A 325 11.41 -30.86 6.59
N SER A 326 10.24 -30.38 6.16
CA SER A 326 9.44 -31.10 5.18
C SER A 326 10.04 -30.80 3.80
N ASN A 327 10.60 -31.83 3.16
CA ASN A 327 11.05 -31.78 1.78
C ASN A 327 9.84 -31.56 0.86
N ARG A 328 9.44 -30.30 0.68
CA ARG A 328 8.45 -29.91 -0.33
C ARG A 328 9.22 -29.62 -1.61
N THR A 329 9.22 -30.58 -2.52
CA THR A 329 9.66 -30.41 -3.91
C THR A 329 8.89 -29.24 -4.54
N THR A 330 9.54 -28.10 -4.66
CA THR A 330 9.08 -26.96 -5.45
C THR A 330 9.15 -27.35 -6.93
N THR A 331 8.00 -27.72 -7.50
CA THR A 331 7.84 -27.85 -8.94
C THR A 331 7.92 -26.46 -9.56
N ASN A 332 9.03 -26.15 -10.23
CA ASN A 332 9.16 -24.98 -11.08
C ASN A 332 8.06 -24.98 -12.14
N SER A 333 6.98 -24.24 -11.92
CA SER A 333 5.98 -23.99 -12.95
C SER A 333 6.57 -23.04 -13.97
N THR A 334 6.99 -23.59 -15.11
CA THR A 334 7.50 -22.82 -16.24
C THR A 334 6.45 -21.81 -16.72
N PRO A 335 6.84 -20.58 -17.11
CA PRO A 335 5.93 -19.50 -17.55
C PRO A 335 5.06 -19.84 -18.78
N MET A 336 5.27 -20.98 -19.42
CA MET A 336 4.40 -21.52 -20.47
C MET A 336 2.96 -21.75 -20.00
N ALA A 337 2.74 -22.23 -18.77
CA ALA A 337 1.40 -22.60 -18.31
C ALA A 337 0.44 -21.41 -18.23
N THR A 338 0.93 -20.24 -17.81
CA THR A 338 0.14 -19.01 -17.69
C THR A 338 -0.31 -18.49 -19.06
N ILE A 339 0.54 -18.61 -20.09
CA ILE A 339 0.21 -18.21 -21.47
C ILE A 339 -0.90 -19.10 -22.05
N TRP A 340 -0.87 -20.40 -21.79
CA TRP A 340 -1.92 -21.32 -22.23
C TRP A 340 -3.27 -21.03 -21.57
N ILE A 341 -3.28 -20.71 -20.27
CA ILE A 341 -4.51 -20.35 -19.54
C ILE A 341 -5.11 -19.06 -20.11
N MET A 342 -4.30 -18.04 -20.36
CA MET A 342 -4.78 -16.80 -20.99
C MET A 342 -5.33 -17.05 -22.41
N GLY A 343 -4.67 -17.90 -23.20
CA GLY A 343 -5.12 -18.26 -24.55
C GLY A 343 -6.47 -18.99 -24.57
N ILE A 344 -6.68 -19.94 -23.65
CA ILE A 344 -7.95 -20.67 -23.53
C ILE A 344 -9.08 -19.74 -23.09
N SER A 345 -8.82 -18.83 -22.15
CA SER A 345 -9.81 -17.85 -21.69
C SER A 345 -10.25 -16.89 -22.81
N LEU A 346 -9.31 -16.39 -23.61
CA LEU A 346 -9.61 -15.55 -24.78
C LEU A 346 -10.44 -16.29 -25.84
N LEU A 347 -10.11 -17.57 -26.09
CA LEU A 347 -10.86 -18.40 -27.03
C LEU A 347 -12.31 -18.64 -26.54
N ALA A 348 -12.49 -18.90 -25.24
CA ALA A 348 -13.81 -19.11 -24.65
C ALA A 348 -14.70 -17.86 -24.79
N VAL A 349 -14.16 -16.66 -24.53
CA VAL A 349 -14.88 -15.39 -24.71
C VAL A 349 -15.25 -15.18 -26.18
N ALA A 350 -14.35 -15.47 -27.12
CA ALA A 350 -14.63 -15.38 -28.55
C ALA A 350 -15.74 -16.35 -28.99
N CYS A 351 -15.78 -17.58 -28.46
CA CYS A 351 -16.85 -18.52 -28.75
C CYS A 351 -18.21 -18.04 -28.23
N ILE A 352 -18.25 -17.45 -27.03
CA ILE A 352 -19.48 -16.92 -26.43
C ILE A 352 -20.02 -15.74 -27.24
N THR A 353 -19.16 -14.82 -27.68
CA THR A 353 -19.59 -13.65 -28.48
C THR A 353 -20.13 -14.06 -29.84
N ILE A 354 -19.51 -15.04 -30.50
CA ILE A 354 -20.02 -15.62 -31.76
C ILE A 354 -21.38 -16.27 -31.53
N ALA A 355 -21.54 -17.07 -30.47
CA ALA A 355 -22.81 -17.71 -30.16
C ALA A 355 -23.95 -16.69 -29.94
N ILE A 356 -23.69 -15.62 -29.19
CA ILE A 356 -24.66 -14.53 -28.96
C ILE A 356 -25.03 -13.83 -30.27
N ALA A 357 -24.04 -13.48 -31.10
CA ALA A 357 -24.30 -12.85 -32.40
C ALA A 357 -25.15 -13.75 -33.31
N THR A 358 -24.92 -15.06 -33.28
CA THR A 358 -25.68 -16.04 -34.06
C THR A 358 -27.14 -16.11 -33.59
N ILE A 359 -27.38 -16.13 -32.28
CA ILE A 359 -28.73 -16.13 -31.69
C ILE A 359 -29.49 -14.86 -32.08
N ILE A 360 -28.85 -13.69 -32.00
CA ILE A 360 -29.45 -12.41 -32.39
C ILE A 360 -29.83 -12.43 -33.89
N GLY A 361 -28.94 -12.93 -34.75
CA GLY A 361 -29.21 -13.08 -36.18
C GLY A 361 -30.43 -13.95 -36.47
N ILE A 362 -30.56 -15.10 -35.78
CA ILE A 362 -31.73 -15.99 -35.91
C ILE A 362 -33.02 -15.28 -35.47
N ILE A 363 -33.00 -14.55 -34.36
CA ILE A 363 -34.17 -13.80 -33.87
C ILE A 363 -34.64 -12.75 -34.90
N ILE A 364 -33.70 -12.05 -35.54
CA ILE A 364 -34.02 -11.05 -36.57
C ILE A 364 -34.70 -11.72 -37.78
N ILE A 365 -34.16 -12.86 -38.25
CA ILE A 365 -34.73 -13.60 -39.39
C ILE A 365 -36.14 -14.12 -39.06
N LEU A 366 -36.32 -14.70 -37.86
CA LEU A 366 -37.63 -15.20 -37.43
C LEU A 366 -38.67 -14.08 -37.32
N ARG A 367 -38.28 -12.90 -36.82
CA ARG A 367 -39.16 -11.73 -36.80
C ARG A 367 -39.54 -11.30 -38.21
N ALA A 368 -38.59 -11.23 -39.14
CA ALA A 368 -38.87 -10.85 -40.53
C ALA A 368 -39.84 -11.83 -41.23
N GLN A 369 -39.74 -13.12 -40.93
CA GLN A 369 -40.66 -14.14 -41.46
C GLN A 369 -42.06 -14.02 -40.86
N ALA A 370 -42.17 -13.72 -39.56
CA ALA A 370 -43.47 -13.54 -38.88
C ALA A 370 -44.23 -12.31 -39.42
N THR A 371 -43.55 -11.23 -39.79
CA THR A 371 -44.20 -10.07 -40.43
C THR A 371 -44.67 -10.37 -41.84
N SER A 372 -44.04 -11.31 -42.55
CA SER A 372 -44.43 -11.70 -43.91
C SER A 372 -45.69 -12.57 -43.96
N SER A 373 -46.09 -13.22 -42.87
CA SER A 373 -47.22 -14.17 -42.86
C SER A 373 -48.56 -13.55 -42.46
N ASN A 374 -48.61 -12.25 -42.12
CA ASN A 374 -49.82 -11.62 -41.55
C ASN A 374 -50.60 -10.71 -42.52
N THR A 375 -50.38 -10.84 -43.83
CA THR A 375 -51.24 -10.22 -44.86
C THR A 375 -52.46 -11.07 -45.16
N ASN A 376 -53.31 -11.30 -44.14
CA ASN A 376 -54.71 -11.65 -44.37
C ASN A 376 -55.55 -10.45 -43.93
N SER A 377 -56.19 -9.81 -44.90
CA SER A 377 -56.97 -8.58 -44.75
C SER A 377 -57.98 -8.66 -43.60
N PRO A 378 -58.01 -7.68 -42.67
CA PRO A 378 -59.10 -7.57 -41.72
C PRO A 378 -60.35 -7.01 -42.40
N VAL A 379 -61.47 -7.72 -42.20
CA VAL A 379 -62.83 -7.26 -42.46
C VAL A 379 -63.11 -6.07 -41.54
N SER A 380 -63.49 -4.93 -42.12
CA SER A 380 -63.89 -3.73 -41.38
C SER A 380 -65.27 -3.93 -40.75
N VAL A 381 -65.34 -3.86 -39.41
CA VAL A 381 -66.59 -3.73 -38.65
C VAL A 381 -66.69 -2.27 -38.18
N GLU A 382 -67.72 -1.59 -38.65
CA GLU A 382 -68.07 -0.22 -38.31
C GLU A 382 -68.92 -0.23 -37.02
N LEU A 383 -68.43 0.44 -35.97
CA LEU A 383 -69.14 0.61 -34.69
C LEU A 383 -69.32 2.10 -34.43
N VAL A 384 -70.57 2.55 -34.55
CA VAL A 384 -71.04 3.90 -34.21
C VAL A 384 -71.21 3.99 -32.69
N ALA A 385 -70.49 4.91 -32.06
CA ALA A 385 -70.66 5.22 -30.64
C ALA A 385 -71.80 6.25 -30.48
N MET A 386 -72.77 5.90 -29.62
CA MET A 386 -73.85 6.78 -29.19
C MET A 386 -73.52 7.28 -27.79
N ASP A 387 -73.47 8.60 -27.65
CA ASP A 387 -73.26 9.35 -26.42
C ASP A 387 -74.59 9.47 -25.66
N SER A 388 -74.58 9.25 -24.34
CA SER A 388 -75.68 9.68 -23.48
C SER A 388 -75.17 9.93 -22.05
N ASP A 389 -74.97 11.20 -21.76
CA ASP A 389 -75.14 11.77 -20.43
C ASP A 389 -76.55 11.48 -19.91
N ASP A 390 -76.69 11.07 -18.64
CA ASP A 390 -77.74 11.59 -17.76
C ASP A 390 -77.49 11.19 -16.28
N GLU A 391 -77.14 12.23 -15.54
CA GLU A 391 -77.61 12.69 -14.22
C GLU A 391 -78.07 11.73 -13.07
N VAL A 392 -77.44 12.00 -11.90
CA VAL A 392 -78.02 12.37 -10.59
C VAL A 392 -78.86 11.33 -9.81
N TYR A 393 -78.33 10.87 -8.67
CA TYR A 393 -78.70 11.35 -7.31
C TYR A 393 -77.63 10.98 -6.27
#